data_AF-A0A3D2L4G3-F1
#
_entry.id   AF-A0A3D2L4G3-F1
#
_cell.length_a   1.000
_cell.length_b   1.000
_cell.length_c   1.000
_cell.angle_alpha   90.00
_cell.angle_beta   90.00
_cell.angle_gamma   90.00
#
_symmetry.space_group_name_H-M   'P 1'
#
loop_
_entity.id
_entity.type
_entity.pdbx_description
1 polymer ?
#
loop_
_entity_poly.entity_id
_entity_poly.type
_entity_poly.pdbx_seq_one_letter_code
_entity_poly.pdbx_strand_id
1 'polypeptide(L)' 'FTPGQEGAGAVQEVGEGVTHLKPGDKVAYLGSGTYASHFTGPADRMLLLPDDIR' A
#
# COMPACT_ATOMS: atom_id res chain seq x y z
N PHE A 1 6.33 -18.02 7.67
CA PHE A 1 5.58 -17.75 6.43
C PHE A 1 4.29 -17.05 6.83
N THR A 2 4.02 -15.89 6.24
CA THR A 2 2.75 -15.17 6.40
C THR A 2 1.96 -15.34 5.10
N PRO A 3 0.69 -15.79 5.13
CA PRO A 3 -0.14 -15.87 3.93
C PRO A 3 -0.53 -14.49 3.37
N GLY A 4 -1.15 -14.49 2.17
CA GLY A 4 -1.66 -13.30 1.49
C GLY A 4 -0.86 -12.94 0.23
N GLN A 5 -1.57 -12.46 -0.80
CA GLN A 5 -1.01 -12.09 -2.11
C GLN A 5 -1.38 -10.66 -2.54
N GLU A 6 -2.30 -10.01 -1.83
CA GLU A 6 -2.88 -8.72 -2.20
C GLU A 6 -3.46 -8.01 -0.98
N GLY A 7 -3.71 -6.71 -1.12
CA GLY A 7 -4.35 -5.91 -0.08
C GLY A 7 -4.67 -4.49 -0.54
N ALA A 8 -5.44 -3.78 0.27
CA ALA A 8 -5.69 -2.35 0.13
C ALA A 8 -5.72 -1.69 1.50
N GLY A 9 -5.32 -0.43 1.56
CA GLY A 9 -5.24 0.33 2.80
C GLY A 9 -4.83 1.78 2.57
N ALA A 10 -4.57 2.49 3.66
CA ALA A 10 -4.03 3.84 3.62
C ALA A 10 -2.51 3.82 3.82
N VAL A 11 -1.79 4.62 3.04
CA VAL A 11 -0.35 4.84 3.24
C VAL A 11 -0.14 5.48 4.61
N GLN A 12 0.71 4.87 5.43
CA GLN A 12 1.09 5.42 6.75
C GLN A 12 2.38 6.24 6.66
N GLU A 13 3.37 5.76 5.91
CA GLU A 13 4.66 6.41 5.71
C GLU A 13 5.20 6.10 4.31
N VAL A 14 6.12 6.93 3.84
CA VAL A 14 6.83 6.74 2.58
C VAL A 14 8.34 6.88 2.80
N GLY A 15 9.13 6.12 2.05
CA GLY A 15 10.58 6.20 2.09
C GLY A 15 11.13 7.49 1.45
N GLU A 16 12.40 7.79 1.71
CA GLU A 16 13.09 8.91 1.08
C GLU A 16 13.06 8.79 -0.46
N GLY A 17 12.80 9.92 -1.15
CA GLY A 17 12.72 9.97 -2.61
C GLY A 17 11.38 9.54 -3.22
N VAL A 18 10.44 9.01 -2.43
CA VAL A 18 9.07 8.77 -2.90
C VAL A 18 8.33 10.11 -2.95
N THR A 19 7.87 10.50 -4.14
CA THR A 19 7.22 11.82 -4.37
C THR A 19 5.77 11.72 -4.84
N HIS A 20 5.35 10.54 -5.31
CA HIS A 20 4.02 10.31 -5.91
C HIS A 20 2.99 9.72 -4.95
N LEU A 21 3.40 9.39 -3.71
CA LEU A 21 2.52 8.91 -2.64
C LEU A 21 2.77 9.74 -1.39
N LYS A 22 1.73 9.87 -0.55
CA LYS A 22 1.79 10.53 0.75
C LYS A 22 0.95 9.80 1.79
N PRO A 23 1.21 10.00 3.09
CA PRO A 23 0.33 9.49 4.14
C PRO A 23 -1.13 9.86 3.92
N GLY A 24 -2.02 8.89 4.10
CA GLY A 24 -3.46 9.01 3.85
C GLY A 24 -3.91 8.61 2.45
N ASP A 25 -3.02 8.48 1.47
CA ASP A 25 -3.40 7.96 0.15
C ASP A 25 -3.96 6.55 0.27
N LYS A 26 -5.13 6.31 -0.32
CA LYS A 26 -5.69 4.97 -0.43
C LYS A 26 -5.00 4.24 -1.56
N VAL A 27 -4.47 3.05 -1.29
CA VAL A 27 -3.76 2.26 -2.29
C VAL A 27 -4.21 0.81 -2.27
N ALA A 28 -4.16 0.16 -3.43
CA ALA A 28 -4.21 -1.30 -3.57
C ALA A 28 -2.85 -1.80 -4.06
N TYR A 29 -2.49 -3.04 -3.70
CA TYR A 29 -1.21 -3.62 -4.05
C TYR A 29 -1.27 -5.15 -4.14
N LEU A 30 -0.29 -5.72 -4.85
CA LEU A 30 0.04 -7.14 -4.85
C LEU A 30 1.38 -7.36 -4.14
N GLY A 31 1.49 -8.42 -3.35
CA GLY A 31 2.69 -8.73 -2.58
C GLY A 31 2.53 -9.97 -1.71
N SER A 32 3.63 -10.50 -1.19
CA SER A 32 3.59 -11.68 -0.30
C SER A 32 3.45 -11.25 1.16
N GLY A 33 2.69 -12.02 1.96
CA GLY A 33 2.57 -11.81 3.40
C GLY A 33 1.61 -10.69 3.80
N THR A 34 0.59 -10.43 2.98
CA THR A 34 -0.33 -9.29 3.14
C THR A 34 -1.40 -9.50 4.20
N TYR A 35 -1.57 -10.72 4.74
CA TYR A 35 -2.45 -10.95 5.89
C TYR A 35 -1.74 -10.49 7.18
N ALA A 36 -1.54 -9.19 7.28
CA ALA A 36 -0.85 -8.48 8.34
C ALA A 36 -1.53 -7.11 8.56
N SER A 37 -1.30 -6.48 9.71
CA SER A 37 -1.82 -5.13 9.95
C SER A 37 -1.12 -4.05 9.13
N HIS A 38 0.12 -4.31 8.69
CA HIS A 38 0.93 -3.41 7.89
C HIS A 38 1.63 -4.19 6.78
N PHE A 39 1.82 -3.53 5.64
CA PHE A 39 2.57 -4.05 4.51
C PHE A 39 3.55 -2.98 4.03
N THR A 40 4.82 -3.35 3.88
CA THR A 40 5.85 -2.51 3.26
C THR A 40 6.20 -3.11 1.91
N GLY A 41 6.07 -2.31 0.86
CA GLY A 41 6.42 -2.72 -0.49
C GLY A 41 6.94 -1.56 -1.33
N PRO A 42 7.43 -1.83 -2.54
CA PRO A 42 7.89 -0.80 -3.47
C PRO A 42 6.77 0.21 -3.77
N ALA A 43 7.09 1.51 -3.69
CA ALA A 43 6.13 2.59 -3.90
C ALA A 43 5.54 2.62 -5.32
N ASP A 44 6.25 2.07 -6.31
CA ASP A 44 5.77 1.92 -7.69
C ASP A 44 4.74 0.80 -7.86
N ARG A 45 4.54 -0.04 -6.83
CA ARG A 45 3.53 -1.12 -6.80
C ARG A 45 2.30 -0.79 -5.96
N MET A 46 2.23 0.43 -5.44
CA MET A 46 1.06 0.94 -4.71
C MET A 46 0.19 1.73 -5.68
N LEU A 47 -0.95 1.17 -6.04
CA LEU A 47 -1.88 1.79 -6.98
C LEU A 47 -2.84 2.69 -6.22
N LEU A 48 -2.73 4.00 -6.44
CA LEU A 48 -3.67 5.00 -5.92
C LEU A 48 -5.11 4.66 -6.30
N LEU A 49 -5.98 4.65 -5.30
CA LEU A 49 -7.42 4.44 -5.45
C LEU A 49 -8.15 5.79 -5.46
N PRO A 50 -9.27 5.90 -6.19
CA PRO A 50 -10.16 7.04 -6.09
C PRO A 50 -10.66 7.29 -4.65
N ASP A 51 -10.86 8.55 -4.30
CA ASP A 51 -11.27 8.96 -2.95
C ASP A 51 -12.67 8.42 -2.56
N ASP A 52 -13.54 8.21 -3.54
CA ASP A 52 -14.93 7.77 -3.38
C ASP A 52 -15.10 6.26 -3.22
N ILE A 53 -14.05 5.47 -3.43
CA ILE A 53 -14.05 4.04 -3.09
C ILE A 53 -14.11 3.87 -1.56
N ARG A 54 -15.11 3.09 -1.13
CA ARG A 54 -15.39 2.72 0.27
C ARG A 54 -15.16 1.24 0.51
#